data_AF-A0A1W9LY91-F1
#
_entry.id   AF-A0A1W9LY91-F1
#
_cell.length_a   1.000
_cell.length_b   1.000
_cell.length_c   1.000
_cell.angle_alpha   90.00
_cell.angle_beta   90.00
_cell.angle_gamma   90.00
#
_symmetry.space_group_name_H-M   'P 1'
#
loop_
_entity.id
_entity.type
_entity.pdbx_description
1 polymer ?
#
loop_
_entity_poly.entity_id
_entity_poly.type
_entity_poly.pdbx_seq_one_letter_code
_entity_poly.pdbx_strand_id
1 'polypeptide(L)'
;MTAAALNKFYASIVKGKNEEEIKNAYARYFDISYDTSDHHDLYTKRVLFEFKFGKNLTSIRTRSQILAQTMYYVRRLKFGDHPDKPIPAYLCLADQDYAILTETINWKTFYDDTKNKYDWDLAPSSPDKQLVQDIADSVTAKNIHVFNVSDETDFKVFSEKLSGCLQSQLGLELEDKKIISENNFEEVFNYWNSIFGP
;
A
#
# COMPACT_ATOMS: atom_id res chain seq x y z
N MET A 1 11.84 -19.51 -1.58
CA MET A 1 12.95 -18.52 -1.55
C MET A 1 14.23 -19.19 -1.07
N THR A 2 15.40 -18.77 -1.55
CA THR A 2 16.69 -19.40 -1.20
C THR A 2 17.45 -18.58 -0.16
N ALA A 3 18.30 -19.21 0.66
CA ALA A 3 19.17 -18.51 1.61
C ALA A 3 20.07 -17.46 0.94
N ALA A 4 20.49 -17.72 -0.31
CA ALA A 4 21.29 -16.77 -1.10
C ALA A 4 20.49 -15.50 -1.46
N ALA A 5 19.19 -15.62 -1.76
CA ALA A 5 18.32 -14.47 -2.02
C ALA A 5 18.13 -13.63 -0.76
N LEU A 6 17.92 -14.28 0.39
CA LEU A 6 17.74 -13.63 1.69
C LEU A 6 18.99 -12.83 2.09
N ASN A 7 20.18 -13.43 1.96
CA ASN A 7 21.44 -12.73 2.23
C ASN A 7 21.64 -11.51 1.33
N LYS A 8 21.26 -11.59 0.05
CA LYS A 8 21.31 -10.45 -0.88
C LYS A 8 20.33 -9.36 -0.49
N PHE A 9 19.13 -9.73 -0.03
CA PHE A 9 18.15 -8.78 0.46
C PHE A 9 18.68 -8.00 1.66
N TYR A 10 19.16 -8.69 2.70
CA TYR A 10 19.75 -8.03 3.87
C TYR A 10 20.95 -7.14 3.52
N ALA A 11 21.83 -7.63 2.65
CA ALA A 11 22.95 -6.81 2.17
C ALA A 11 22.50 -5.55 1.41
N SER A 12 21.34 -5.59 0.75
CA SER A 12 20.78 -4.45 0.01
C SER A 12 20.07 -3.47 0.95
N ILE A 13 19.23 -3.97 1.86
CA ILE A 13 18.52 -3.15 2.83
C ILE A 13 19.48 -2.41 3.77
N VAL A 14 20.48 -3.11 4.32
CA VAL A 14 21.45 -2.50 5.25
C VAL A 14 22.30 -1.41 4.58
N LYS A 15 22.55 -1.54 3.27
CA LYS A 15 23.29 -0.53 2.50
C LYS A 15 22.42 0.61 1.99
N GLY A 16 21.10 0.46 2.04
CA GLY A 16 20.14 1.45 1.59
C GLY A 16 20.34 2.78 2.34
N LYS A 17 20.25 3.89 1.62
CA LYS A 17 20.44 5.24 2.15
C LYS A 17 19.25 6.16 1.91
N ASN A 18 18.24 5.67 1.21
CA ASN A 18 17.04 6.42 0.83
C ASN A 18 15.90 5.45 0.51
N GLU A 19 14.71 6.03 0.34
CA GLU A 19 13.45 5.31 0.10
C GLU A 19 13.49 4.46 -1.18
N GLU A 20 14.10 4.99 -2.26
CA GLU A 20 14.24 4.28 -3.53
C GLU A 20 15.11 3.02 -3.42
N GLU A 21 16.20 3.07 -2.65
CA GLU A 21 17.06 1.92 -2.42
C GLU A 21 16.36 0.83 -1.60
N ILE A 22 15.54 1.22 -0.61
CA ILE A 22 14.70 0.27 0.14
C ILE A 22 13.68 -0.37 -0.79
N LYS A 23 12.91 0.44 -1.53
CA LYS A 23 11.96 -0.05 -2.55
C LYS A 23 12.62 -1.06 -3.49
N ASN A 24 13.81 -0.72 -4.01
CA ASN A 24 14.55 -1.59 -4.92
C ASN A 24 14.97 -2.92 -4.30
N ALA A 25 15.30 -2.94 -3.00
CA ALA A 25 15.63 -4.18 -2.30
C ALA A 25 14.41 -5.11 -2.20
N TYR A 26 13.25 -4.58 -1.82
CA TYR A 26 11.99 -5.34 -1.76
C TYR A 26 11.54 -5.82 -3.14
N ALA A 27 11.49 -4.92 -4.13
CA ALA A 27 11.04 -5.25 -5.48
C ALA A 27 11.86 -6.39 -6.08
N ARG A 28 13.19 -6.37 -5.94
CA ARG A 28 14.08 -7.45 -6.42
C ARG A 28 13.90 -8.75 -5.66
N TYR A 29 13.69 -8.71 -4.35
CA TYR A 29 13.56 -9.93 -3.55
C TYR A 29 12.25 -10.65 -3.80
N PHE A 30 11.16 -9.91 -3.96
CA PHE A 30 9.82 -10.44 -4.22
C PHE A 30 9.47 -10.57 -5.72
N ASP A 31 10.42 -10.27 -6.61
CA ASP A 31 10.23 -10.29 -8.07
C ASP A 31 9.03 -9.44 -8.53
N ILE A 32 8.89 -8.26 -7.92
CA ILE A 32 7.79 -7.34 -8.22
C ILE A 32 8.16 -6.50 -9.45
N SER A 33 7.31 -6.54 -10.47
CA SER A 33 7.44 -5.65 -11.63
C SER A 33 7.20 -4.20 -11.20
N TYR A 34 8.07 -3.29 -11.64
CA TYR A 34 7.94 -1.87 -11.30
C TYR A 34 6.74 -1.26 -12.01
N ASP A 35 5.70 -0.98 -11.23
CA ASP A 35 4.65 -0.03 -11.59
C ASP A 35 4.68 1.12 -10.57
N THR A 36 5.34 2.22 -10.98
CA THR A 36 5.46 3.46 -10.20
C THR A 36 4.64 4.60 -10.83
N SER A 37 3.64 4.25 -11.65
CA SER A 37 2.75 5.26 -12.22
C SER A 37 1.89 5.94 -11.12
N ASP A 38 1.24 7.05 -11.44
CA ASP A 38 0.27 7.73 -10.56
C ASP A 38 0.78 8.19 -9.18
N HIS A 39 2.10 8.44 -9.07
CA HIS A 39 2.77 9.00 -7.89
C HIS A 39 2.67 8.18 -6.59
N HIS A 40 2.37 6.88 -6.69
CA HIS A 40 2.53 5.91 -5.60
C HIS A 40 3.84 5.12 -5.77
N ASP A 41 4.41 4.61 -4.68
CA ASP A 41 5.77 4.05 -4.72
C ASP A 41 5.89 2.80 -5.59
N LEU A 42 5.05 1.81 -5.34
CA LEU A 42 4.98 0.57 -6.11
C LEU A 42 3.58 -0.03 -6.01
N TYR A 43 3.06 -0.47 -7.14
CA TYR A 43 1.74 -1.07 -7.22
C TYR A 43 1.78 -2.45 -7.86
N THR A 44 0.94 -3.32 -7.33
CA THR A 44 0.45 -4.50 -8.02
C THR A 44 -1.07 -4.50 -7.88
N LYS A 45 -1.77 -5.28 -8.70
CA LYS A 45 -3.24 -5.43 -8.58
C LYS A 45 -3.68 -5.92 -7.18
N ARG A 46 -2.77 -6.50 -6.38
CA ARG A 46 -3.07 -7.13 -5.09
C ARG A 46 -2.51 -6.39 -3.88
N VAL A 47 -1.35 -5.76 -4.04
CA VAL A 47 -0.65 -5.05 -2.97
C VAL A 47 -0.27 -3.65 -3.43
N LEU A 48 -0.71 -2.65 -2.67
CA LEU A 48 -0.19 -1.28 -2.75
C LEU A 48 0.95 -1.13 -1.74
N PHE A 49 2.11 -0.67 -2.19
CA PHE A 49 3.26 -0.46 -1.33
C PHE A 49 3.48 1.02 -1.03
N GLU A 50 3.93 1.28 0.18
CA GLU A 50 4.45 2.58 0.61
C GLU A 50 5.78 2.33 1.34
N PHE A 51 6.87 2.68 0.67
CA PHE A 51 8.21 2.53 1.21
C PHE A 51 8.62 3.79 1.95
N LYS A 52 9.44 3.62 3.00
CA LYS A 52 10.06 4.72 3.73
C LYS A 52 11.51 4.40 4.03
N PHE A 53 12.26 5.42 4.42
CA PHE A 53 13.63 5.27 4.89
C PHE A 53 13.81 5.92 6.27
N GLY A 54 14.40 5.18 7.21
CA GLY A 54 14.65 5.63 8.58
C GLY A 54 13.39 6.02 9.35
N LYS A 55 12.27 5.30 9.16
CA LYS A 55 10.99 5.60 9.82
C LYS A 55 10.62 4.49 10.79
N ASN A 56 10.58 4.82 12.07
CA ASN A 56 10.17 3.87 13.09
C ASN A 56 8.65 3.56 13.01
N LEU A 57 8.28 2.44 12.39
CA LEU A 57 6.88 2.00 12.25
C LEU A 57 6.25 1.51 13.57
N THR A 58 7.06 1.21 14.61
CA THR A 58 6.54 0.87 15.94
C THR A 58 5.85 2.05 16.63
N SER A 59 6.21 3.29 16.22
CA SER A 59 5.55 4.52 16.66
C SER A 59 4.16 4.64 16.02
N ILE A 60 3.11 4.70 16.84
CA ILE A 60 1.73 4.91 16.38
C ILE A 60 1.60 6.17 15.53
N ARG A 61 2.26 7.26 15.93
CA ARG A 61 2.24 8.52 15.18
C ARG A 61 2.85 8.35 13.79
N THR A 62 4.01 7.70 13.71
CA THR A 62 4.72 7.51 12.43
C THR A 62 3.92 6.61 11.50
N ARG A 63 3.48 5.43 11.96
CA ARG A 63 2.70 4.54 11.10
C ARG A 63 1.36 5.14 10.69
N SER A 64 0.70 5.90 11.57
CA SER A 64 -0.59 6.55 11.22
C SER A 64 -0.42 7.62 10.17
N GLN A 65 0.69 8.36 10.17
CA GLN A 65 1.00 9.32 9.10
C GLN A 65 1.20 8.62 7.75
N ILE A 66 1.92 7.49 7.73
CA ILE A 66 2.18 6.74 6.49
C ILE A 66 0.91 6.03 6.02
N LEU A 67 0.10 5.48 6.92
CA LEU A 67 -1.22 4.93 6.61
C LEU A 67 -2.14 6.01 6.03
N ALA A 68 -2.17 7.22 6.63
CA ALA A 68 -2.93 8.35 6.11
C ALA A 68 -2.49 8.70 4.69
N GLN A 69 -1.19 8.82 4.43
CA GLN A 69 -0.66 9.00 3.08
C GLN A 69 -1.15 7.91 2.12
N THR A 70 -1.10 6.64 2.56
CA THR A 70 -1.56 5.50 1.76
C THR A 70 -3.07 5.60 1.44
N MET A 71 -3.89 6.15 2.34
CA MET A 71 -5.33 6.35 2.10
C MET A 71 -5.61 7.29 0.93
N TYR A 72 -4.76 8.30 0.68
CA TYR A 72 -4.93 9.18 -0.50
C TYR A 72 -4.78 8.37 -1.79
N TYR A 73 -3.80 7.47 -1.86
CA TYR A 73 -3.60 6.62 -3.03
C TYR A 73 -4.75 5.62 -3.21
N VAL A 74 -5.22 4.98 -2.12
CA VAL A 74 -6.39 4.10 -2.17
C VAL A 74 -7.64 4.87 -2.64
N ARG A 75 -7.84 6.09 -2.16
CA ARG A 75 -8.96 6.94 -2.57
C ARG A 75 -8.87 7.33 -4.06
N ARG A 76 -7.69 7.69 -4.55
CA ARG A 76 -7.46 7.94 -5.99
C ARG A 76 -7.74 6.72 -6.84
N LEU A 77 -7.31 5.53 -6.41
CA LEU A 77 -7.65 4.27 -7.10
C LEU A 77 -9.15 3.99 -7.06
N LYS A 78 -9.86 4.40 -6.00
CA LYS A 78 -11.29 4.13 -5.88
C LYS A 78 -12.19 5.08 -6.67
N PHE A 79 -11.88 6.38 -6.62
CA PHE A 79 -12.75 7.45 -7.11
C PHE A 79 -12.16 8.24 -8.28
N GLY A 80 -10.86 8.13 -8.51
CA GLY A 80 -10.17 8.82 -9.58
C GLY A 80 -10.14 8.06 -10.90
N ASP A 81 -9.24 8.53 -11.74
CA ASP A 81 -9.24 8.40 -13.20
C ASP A 81 -8.37 7.23 -13.68
N HIS A 82 -8.59 6.05 -13.08
CA HIS A 82 -7.81 4.84 -13.36
C HIS A 82 -8.70 3.61 -13.53
N PRO A 83 -9.61 3.56 -14.52
CA PRO A 83 -10.64 2.52 -14.62
C PRO A 83 -10.09 1.09 -14.70
N ASP A 84 -8.86 0.92 -15.18
CA ASP A 84 -8.15 -0.35 -15.38
C ASP A 84 -7.43 -0.88 -14.13
N LYS A 85 -7.19 -0.02 -13.12
CA LYS A 85 -6.46 -0.38 -11.89
C LYS A 85 -7.39 -0.71 -10.73
N PRO A 86 -7.54 -1.98 -10.32
CA PRO A 86 -8.33 -2.33 -9.14
C PRO A 86 -7.74 -1.73 -7.86
N ILE A 87 -8.58 -1.59 -6.83
CA ILE A 87 -8.13 -1.27 -5.48
C ILE A 87 -7.44 -2.52 -4.92
N PRO A 88 -6.15 -2.46 -4.56
CA PRO A 88 -5.42 -3.62 -4.03
C PRO A 88 -6.06 -4.14 -2.74
N ALA A 89 -6.15 -5.46 -2.60
CA ALA A 89 -6.69 -6.11 -1.40
C ALA A 89 -5.82 -5.88 -0.16
N TYR A 90 -4.52 -5.65 -0.34
CA TYR A 90 -3.55 -5.47 0.73
C TYR A 90 -2.74 -4.17 0.58
N LEU A 91 -2.31 -3.65 1.73
CA LEU A 91 -1.36 -2.55 1.86
C LEU A 91 -0.10 -3.10 2.51
N CYS A 92 1.06 -2.72 1.95
CA CYS A 92 2.37 -3.07 2.50
C CYS A 92 3.17 -1.78 2.75
N LEU A 93 3.30 -1.40 4.02
CA LEU A 93 4.16 -0.29 4.42
C LEU A 93 5.49 -0.88 4.87
N ALA A 94 6.61 -0.41 4.33
CA ALA A 94 7.90 -1.00 4.66
C ALA A 94 9.01 0.04 4.74
N ASP A 95 9.91 -0.14 5.69
CA ASP A 95 11.20 0.51 5.72
C ASP A 95 12.31 -0.55 5.82
N GLN A 96 13.52 -0.11 6.17
CA GLN A 96 14.68 -0.98 6.31
C GLN A 96 14.61 -1.92 7.53
N ASP A 97 13.90 -1.52 8.59
CA ASP A 97 13.88 -2.17 9.89
C ASP A 97 12.53 -2.83 10.19
N TYR A 98 11.44 -2.29 9.62
CA TYR A 98 10.09 -2.70 9.92
C TYR A 98 9.21 -2.80 8.67
N ALA A 99 8.22 -3.67 8.75
CA ALA A 99 7.17 -3.77 7.75
C ALA A 99 5.80 -3.98 8.39
N ILE A 100 4.76 -3.59 7.68
CA ILE A 100 3.35 -3.78 8.01
C ILE A 100 2.68 -4.34 6.78
N LEU A 101 1.89 -5.41 6.96
CA LEU A 101 1.01 -5.96 5.93
C LEU A 101 -0.40 -6.03 6.50
N THR A 102 -1.35 -5.39 5.82
CA THR A 102 -2.74 -5.26 6.29
C THR A 102 -3.72 -5.30 5.12
N GLU A 103 -4.94 -5.78 5.34
CA GLU A 103 -5.99 -5.74 4.32
C GLU A 103 -6.53 -4.31 4.17
N THR A 104 -6.67 -3.86 2.93
CA THR A 104 -7.16 -2.52 2.59
C THR A 104 -8.56 -2.27 3.17
N ILE A 105 -9.43 -3.28 3.17
CA ILE A 105 -10.82 -3.16 3.63
C ILE A 105 -10.95 -2.70 5.10
N ASN A 106 -9.95 -3.00 5.93
CA ASN A 106 -9.92 -2.57 7.34
C ASN A 106 -9.80 -1.05 7.51
N TRP A 107 -9.49 -0.33 6.43
CA TRP A 107 -9.30 1.11 6.41
C TRP A 107 -10.41 1.85 5.65
N LYS A 108 -11.45 1.13 5.20
CA LYS A 108 -12.54 1.65 4.37
C LYS A 108 -13.21 2.89 4.94
N THR A 109 -13.43 2.93 6.25
CA THR A 109 -14.04 4.08 6.91
C THR A 109 -13.25 5.37 6.73
N PHE A 110 -11.93 5.29 6.54
CA PHE A 110 -11.06 6.44 6.34
C PHE A 110 -11.04 6.90 4.89
N TYR A 111 -10.81 5.99 3.93
CA TYR A 111 -10.67 6.39 2.53
C TYR A 111 -12.01 6.59 1.80
N ASP A 112 -13.12 5.99 2.26
CA ASP A 112 -14.44 6.29 1.70
C ASP A 112 -14.91 7.69 2.10
N ASP A 113 -14.64 8.08 3.35
CA ASP A 113 -14.97 9.38 3.92
C ASP A 113 -16.33 9.94 3.47
N THR A 114 -17.40 9.18 3.73
CA THR A 114 -18.75 9.52 3.28
C THR A 114 -19.31 10.81 3.90
N LYS A 115 -18.61 11.38 4.88
CA LYS A 115 -18.97 12.61 5.57
C LYS A 115 -18.09 13.81 5.17
N ASN A 116 -17.15 13.63 4.24
CA ASN A 116 -16.17 14.64 3.84
C ASN A 116 -15.45 15.28 5.05
N LYS A 117 -14.95 14.43 5.95
CA LYS A 117 -14.26 14.83 7.19
C LYS A 117 -12.84 15.32 6.91
N TYR A 118 -12.21 14.85 5.85
CA TYR A 118 -10.78 15.08 5.60
C TYR A 118 -10.54 15.95 4.37
N ASP A 119 -9.43 16.70 4.39
CA ASP A 119 -8.96 17.47 3.25
C ASP A 119 -8.16 16.58 2.29
N TRP A 120 -8.80 16.13 1.22
CA TRP A 120 -8.21 15.25 0.22
C TRP A 120 -7.40 16.00 -0.87
N ASP A 121 -7.42 17.33 -0.87
CA ASP A 121 -6.68 18.15 -1.84
C ASP A 121 -5.23 18.38 -1.41
N LEU A 122 -4.88 18.02 -0.16
CA LEU A 122 -3.52 18.03 0.33
C LEU A 122 -2.62 17.01 -0.38
N ALA A 123 -1.33 17.31 -0.44
CA ALA A 123 -0.34 16.37 -0.94
C ALA A 123 -0.30 15.12 -0.03
N PRO A 124 -0.28 13.89 -0.60
CA PRO A 124 -0.26 12.66 0.20
C PRO A 124 0.91 12.59 1.20
N SER A 125 2.07 13.13 0.84
CA SER A 125 3.27 13.19 1.71
C SER A 125 3.11 14.14 2.91
N SER A 126 2.07 14.97 2.92
CA SER A 126 1.68 15.85 4.02
C SER A 126 0.16 15.78 4.24
N PRO A 127 -0.34 14.61 4.67
CA PRO A 127 -1.77 14.32 4.70
C PRO A 127 -2.51 15.16 5.76
N ASP A 128 -3.83 15.20 5.64
CA ASP A 128 -4.71 15.88 6.60
C ASP A 128 -4.45 15.42 8.04
N LYS A 129 -4.34 16.41 8.94
CA LYS A 129 -3.96 16.15 10.34
C LYS A 129 -5.07 15.41 11.09
N GLN A 130 -6.34 15.65 10.75
CA GLN A 130 -7.46 14.97 11.38
C GLN A 130 -7.50 13.49 10.97
N LEU A 131 -7.23 13.20 9.70
CA LEU A 131 -7.09 11.82 9.20
C LEU A 131 -5.98 11.07 9.95
N VAL A 132 -4.80 11.68 10.09
CA VAL A 132 -3.68 11.07 10.83
C VAL A 132 -4.08 10.77 12.28
N GLN A 133 -4.76 11.72 12.94
CA GLN A 133 -5.18 11.56 14.33
C GLN A 133 -6.24 10.45 14.47
N ASP A 134 -7.26 10.44 13.61
CA ASP A 134 -8.32 9.43 13.64
C ASP A 134 -7.78 8.02 13.39
N ILE A 135 -6.83 7.88 12.45
CA ILE A 135 -6.14 6.61 12.21
C ILE A 135 -5.37 6.21 13.48
N ALA A 136 -4.62 7.12 14.10
CA ALA A 136 -3.87 6.85 15.32
C ALA A 136 -4.76 6.40 16.49
N ASP A 137 -5.98 6.96 16.57
CA ASP A 137 -6.94 6.63 17.63
C ASP A 137 -7.69 5.33 17.38
N SER A 138 -7.67 4.82 16.14
CA SER A 138 -8.38 3.61 15.75
C SER A 138 -7.84 2.34 16.43
N VAL A 139 -8.74 1.41 16.74
CA VAL A 139 -8.38 0.09 17.27
C VAL A 139 -7.52 -0.67 16.27
N THR A 140 -7.83 -0.53 14.97
CA THR A 140 -7.08 -1.15 13.87
C THR A 140 -5.61 -0.73 13.90
N ALA A 141 -5.28 0.56 13.95
CA ALA A 141 -3.90 1.02 13.98
C ALA A 141 -3.17 0.73 15.30
N LYS A 142 -3.90 0.65 16.42
CA LYS A 142 -3.32 0.29 17.72
C LYS A 142 -2.89 -1.18 17.78
N ASN A 143 -3.67 -2.06 17.16
CA ASN A 143 -3.44 -3.51 17.18
C ASN A 143 -2.75 -4.04 15.91
N ILE A 144 -2.42 -3.18 14.96
CA ILE A 144 -1.74 -3.57 13.73
C ILE A 144 -0.39 -4.22 14.06
N HIS A 145 -0.12 -5.36 13.41
CA HIS A 145 1.14 -6.05 13.61
C HIS A 145 2.25 -5.37 12.82
N VAL A 146 3.38 -5.12 13.49
CA VAL A 146 4.59 -4.54 12.91
C VAL A 146 5.67 -5.62 12.97
N PHE A 147 6.09 -6.09 11.79
CA PHE A 147 7.17 -7.06 11.65
C PHE A 147 8.52 -6.35 11.77
N ASN A 148 9.47 -6.95 12.48
CA ASN A 148 10.87 -6.55 12.50
C ASN A 148 11.60 -7.23 11.34
N VAL A 149 11.88 -6.47 10.29
CA VAL A 149 12.55 -6.94 9.08
C VAL A 149 14.00 -7.32 9.37
N SER A 150 14.63 -6.65 10.32
CA SER A 150 16.00 -6.92 10.74
C SER A 150 16.14 -8.23 11.55
N ASP A 151 15.04 -8.81 12.03
CA ASP A 151 15.01 -10.15 12.61
C ASP A 151 14.68 -11.21 11.54
N GLU A 152 15.55 -12.22 11.40
CA GLU A 152 15.39 -13.24 10.35
C GLU A 152 14.11 -14.08 10.51
N THR A 153 13.72 -14.37 11.74
CA THR A 153 12.54 -15.21 12.00
C THR A 153 11.27 -14.44 11.66
N ASP A 154 11.18 -13.19 12.12
CA ASP A 154 10.02 -12.34 11.87
C ASP A 154 9.92 -11.93 10.40
N PHE A 155 11.05 -11.63 9.75
CA PHE A 155 11.09 -11.39 8.31
C PHE A 155 10.65 -12.61 7.50
N LYS A 156 11.00 -13.83 7.92
CA LYS A 156 10.53 -15.04 7.24
C LYS A 156 9.01 -15.11 7.25
N VAL A 157 8.38 -14.87 8.41
CA VAL A 157 6.91 -14.83 8.54
C VAL A 157 6.30 -13.75 7.65
N PHE A 158 6.85 -12.53 7.68
CA PHE A 158 6.42 -11.45 6.80
C PHE A 158 6.53 -11.83 5.33
N SER A 159 7.67 -12.39 4.92
CA SER A 159 7.97 -12.72 3.52
C SER A 159 7.05 -13.81 2.97
N GLU A 160 6.69 -14.81 3.79
CA GLU A 160 5.73 -15.85 3.43
C GLU A 160 4.33 -15.25 3.25
N LYS A 161 3.90 -14.36 4.16
CA LYS A 161 2.60 -13.67 4.07
C LYS A 161 2.53 -12.77 2.83
N LEU A 162 3.53 -11.92 2.60
CA LEU A 162 3.56 -11.03 1.45
C LEU A 162 3.59 -11.83 0.14
N SER A 163 4.36 -12.92 0.07
CA SER A 163 4.36 -13.80 -1.11
C SER A 163 2.98 -14.39 -1.38
N GLY A 164 2.25 -14.80 -0.34
CA GLY A 164 0.85 -15.24 -0.47
C GLY A 164 -0.08 -14.12 -0.97
N CYS A 165 0.08 -12.90 -0.45
CA CYS A 165 -0.65 -11.70 -0.91
C CYS A 165 -0.27 -11.24 -2.33
N LEU A 166 0.86 -11.69 -2.88
CA LEU A 166 1.22 -11.43 -4.29
C LEU A 166 0.71 -12.54 -5.22
N GLN A 167 0.67 -13.79 -4.75
CA GLN A 167 0.38 -14.97 -5.58
C GLN A 167 -1.07 -15.48 -5.55
N SER A 168 -1.86 -15.16 -4.52
CA SER A 168 -3.28 -15.55 -4.51
C SER A 168 -3.97 -15.10 -5.80
N GLN A 169 -4.71 -16.03 -6.40
CA GLN A 169 -5.52 -15.79 -7.57
C GLN A 169 -6.75 -14.96 -7.17
N LEU A 170 -7.26 -14.13 -8.08
CA LEU A 170 -8.55 -13.44 -7.96
C LEU A 170 -9.65 -14.46 -7.59
N GLY A 171 -9.89 -14.66 -6.31
CA GLY A 171 -10.85 -15.62 -5.80
C GLY A 171 -11.51 -15.06 -4.57
N LEU A 172 -12.79 -14.69 -4.68
CA LEU A 172 -13.74 -14.35 -3.59
C LEU A 172 -13.21 -13.48 -2.43
N GLU A 173 -12.06 -12.83 -2.56
CA GLU A 173 -11.61 -11.80 -1.64
C GLU A 173 -12.67 -10.68 -1.71
N LEU A 174 -13.07 -10.15 -0.54
CA LEU A 174 -13.98 -9.02 -0.43
C LEU A 174 -13.25 -7.76 -0.92
N GLU A 175 -12.99 -7.71 -2.23
CA GLU A 175 -12.38 -6.59 -2.90
C GLU A 175 -13.38 -5.42 -2.89
N ASP A 176 -12.93 -4.28 -2.38
CA ASP A 176 -13.72 -3.07 -2.47
C ASP A 176 -13.84 -2.67 -3.94
N LYS A 177 -15.04 -2.24 -4.34
CA LYS A 177 -15.32 -1.90 -5.73
C LYS A 177 -15.11 -0.42 -5.96
N LYS A 178 -14.62 -0.08 -7.14
CA LYS A 178 -14.65 1.30 -7.64
C LYS A 178 -16.10 1.80 -7.65
N ILE A 179 -16.25 3.09 -7.34
CA ILE A 179 -17.53 3.78 -7.43
C ILE A 179 -17.49 4.60 -8.71
N ILE A 180 -18.44 4.35 -9.62
CA ILE A 180 -18.64 5.18 -10.80
C ILE A 180 -19.26 6.50 -10.33
N SER A 181 -18.63 7.61 -10.69
CA SER A 181 -19.04 8.97 -10.35
C SER A 181 -18.93 9.85 -11.59
N GLU A 182 -19.44 11.09 -11.53
CA GLU A 182 -19.31 12.03 -12.64
C GLU A 182 -17.85 12.27 -13.05
N ASN A 183 -16.92 12.23 -12.10
CA ASN A 183 -15.50 12.47 -12.35
C ASN A 183 -14.85 11.37 -13.22
N ASN A 184 -15.21 10.10 -13.00
CA ASN A 184 -14.57 8.97 -13.67
C ASN A 184 -15.45 8.30 -14.74
N PHE A 185 -16.67 8.80 -14.97
CA PHE A 185 -17.64 8.17 -15.87
C PHE A 185 -17.11 8.05 -17.30
N GLU A 186 -16.55 9.13 -17.85
CA GLU A 186 -16.06 9.17 -19.23
C GLU A 186 -14.94 8.15 -19.44
N GLU A 187 -14.03 8.03 -18.49
CA GLU A 187 -12.93 7.08 -18.58
C GLU A 187 -13.36 5.64 -18.41
N VAL A 188 -14.28 5.37 -17.46
CA VAL A 188 -14.89 4.04 -17.32
C VAL A 188 -15.61 3.64 -18.61
N PHE A 189 -16.33 4.57 -19.23
CA PHE A 189 -16.99 4.34 -20.51
C PHE A 189 -15.97 4.07 -21.64
N ASN A 190 -14.93 4.89 -21.75
CA ASN A 190 -13.87 4.73 -22.75
C ASN A 190 -13.14 3.39 -22.58
N TYR A 191 -12.85 2.99 -21.34
CA TYR A 191 -12.25 1.70 -21.04
C TYR A 191 -13.17 0.55 -21.45
N TRP A 192 -14.46 0.59 -21.06
CA TRP A 192 -15.44 -0.41 -21.49
C TRP A 192 -15.54 -0.50 -23.01
N ASN A 193 -15.60 0.64 -23.71
CA ASN A 193 -15.70 0.71 -25.16
C ASN A 193 -14.42 0.18 -25.85
N SER A 194 -13.23 0.34 -25.25
CA SER A 194 -12.01 -0.22 -25.82
C SER A 194 -11.94 -1.76 -25.74
N ILE A 195 -12.68 -2.37 -24.81
CA ILE A 195 -12.72 -3.83 -24.62
C ILE A 195 -13.89 -4.47 -25.38
N PHE A 196 -15.07 -3.84 -25.32
CA PHE A 196 -16.34 -4.41 -25.79
C PHE A 196 -17.02 -3.59 -26.89
N GLY A 197 -16.46 -2.43 -27.25
CA GLY A 197 -17.00 -1.57 -28.28
C GLY A 197 -16.97 -2.24 -29.67
N PRO A 198 -17.81 -1.75 -30.60
CA PRO A 198 -17.91 -2.27 -31.95
C PRO A 198 -16.63 -2.09 -32.78
#